data_AF-A0A7V9P1D4-F1
#
_entry.id   AF-A0A7V9P1D4-F1
#
_cell.length_a   1.000
_cell.length_b   1.000
_cell.length_c   1.000
_cell.angle_alpha   90.00
_cell.angle_beta   90.00
_cell.angle_gamma   90.00
#
_symmetry.space_group_name_H-M   'P 1'
#
loop_
_entity.id
_entity.type
_entity.pdbx_description
1 polymer ?
#
loop_
_entity_poly.entity_id
_entity_poly.type
_entity_poly.pdbx_seq_one_letter_code
_entity_poly.pdbx_strand_id
1 'polypeptide(L)'
;MKKNLLIAGLMIAGLTSFSQTTRLSLFEEFTGETCPPCASTNPGLNATLTANSTKVIAIKWQVPIPSAPTNTWSLYQTNSAEINTRMSYYAVNSAPQGRMDGQSLTVFGASSDHAANVSPGLINTAQAITSPFSINMVRAWDPFCSSVNLTITVQATANFTTASALNFRTVMVERLIQFSVQPGTNGEKNFEDAAIKSFPTVSGYGLPTAWTIGQTQTFTLNCPIPSYTRKKDEVAFVGFIQNEANKNVLQAFRVDKVAIPTDALTALDAKVDVTCSSNITPQVTVKNNGLNPLTSFTVTPYTDGVAGTTTPWAGNLAVGASTTLVLNTTSTGTTSGSHTFSFTVLMNSPYNFFNVSNKVNYLVASNYQTTPIIEDFSLSTFPPTNWTRVNSNNGPSWSRVVNVGSYANSADYGAIKFDFYTNPVPGDVDELYLPPIDLSGSSTPNLSFDIAKAQRISENDQLDVFVSNNCGATWTNVYSKAGQVLATSAAITAPFIAPLAQDWLTETIALTGFATSNVIVKFRATNDNGNNLYLDNVNLSQANPSGIAKNNRDDANISIFPNPANSDVTLKIKSDNAGTSNIKVTNTIGQVVYTKQIAVNPGTNNFKLETKDLANGVYFVVIESGKNSTSKKLIISK
;
A
#
# COMPACT_ATOMS: atom_id res chain seq x y z
N MET A 1 -3.56 47.28 -23.37
CA MET A 1 -3.61 47.05 -24.83
C MET A 1 -4.15 45.64 -25.08
N LYS A 2 -5.42 45.54 -25.46
CA LYS A 2 -6.10 44.28 -25.79
C LYS A 2 -5.76 43.92 -27.24
N LYS A 3 -5.19 42.73 -27.50
CA LYS A 3 -5.07 42.18 -28.85
C LYS A 3 -6.19 41.17 -29.07
N ASN A 4 -7.24 41.61 -29.74
CA ASN A 4 -8.27 40.75 -30.32
C ASN A 4 -7.69 40.13 -31.61
N LEU A 5 -7.53 38.81 -31.64
CA LEU A 5 -7.33 38.09 -32.90
C LEU A 5 -8.71 37.75 -33.48
N LEU A 6 -9.07 38.42 -34.58
CA LEU A 6 -10.13 38.00 -35.50
C LEU A 6 -9.61 36.82 -36.33
N ILE A 7 -10.24 35.65 -36.22
CA ILE A 7 -10.10 34.55 -37.17
C ILE A 7 -11.24 34.72 -38.19
N ALA A 8 -10.88 35.05 -39.43
CA ALA A 8 -11.80 35.11 -40.56
C ALA A 8 -12.18 33.68 -40.99
N GLY A 9 -13.48 33.37 -40.95
CA GLY A 9 -14.02 32.12 -41.48
C GLY A 9 -14.09 32.15 -43.01
N LEU A 10 -13.33 31.28 -43.67
CA LEU A 10 -13.62 30.90 -45.06
C LEU A 10 -14.84 29.97 -45.06
N MET A 11 -15.99 30.46 -45.50
CA MET A 11 -17.09 29.59 -45.94
C MET A 11 -16.74 29.01 -47.31
N ILE A 12 -16.23 27.78 -47.31
CA ILE A 12 -16.28 26.93 -48.51
C ILE A 12 -17.66 26.27 -48.48
N ALA A 13 -18.56 26.73 -49.36
CA ALA A 13 -19.80 26.03 -49.67
C ALA A 13 -19.45 24.74 -50.43
N GLY A 14 -19.03 23.72 -49.69
CA GLY A 14 -18.85 22.38 -50.21
C GLY A 14 -20.22 21.79 -50.52
N LEU A 15 -20.45 21.43 -51.78
CA LEU A 15 -21.52 20.52 -52.16
C LEU A 15 -21.33 19.23 -51.35
N THR A 16 -22.11 19.04 -50.29
CA THR A 16 -22.10 17.81 -49.50
C THR A 16 -22.72 16.70 -50.34
N SER A 17 -21.89 15.90 -51.00
CA SER A 17 -22.30 14.63 -51.58
C SER A 17 -22.73 13.70 -50.44
N PHE A 18 -24.03 13.46 -50.29
CA PHE A 18 -24.56 12.48 -49.34
C PHE A 18 -24.37 11.08 -49.92
N SER A 19 -23.17 10.50 -49.74
CA SER A 19 -22.95 9.07 -49.97
C SER A 19 -23.62 8.27 -48.85
N GLN A 20 -24.16 7.09 -49.17
CA GLN A 20 -24.58 6.15 -48.14
C GLN A 20 -23.38 5.84 -47.23
N THR A 21 -23.61 5.90 -45.92
CA THR A 21 -22.56 5.57 -44.94
C THR A 21 -22.41 4.07 -44.86
N THR A 22 -21.17 3.62 -44.71
CA THR A 22 -20.89 2.25 -44.32
C THR A 22 -21.48 2.04 -42.92
N ARG A 23 -22.09 0.87 -42.72
CA ARG A 23 -22.69 0.52 -41.45
C ARG A 23 -21.62 0.08 -40.46
N LEU A 24 -21.78 0.46 -39.21
CA LEU A 24 -21.13 -0.24 -38.10
C LEU A 24 -22.10 -1.34 -37.64
N SER A 25 -21.72 -2.60 -37.81
CA SER A 25 -22.61 -3.71 -37.50
C SER A 25 -22.74 -3.92 -35.99
N LEU A 26 -23.94 -4.30 -35.55
CA LEU A 26 -24.21 -4.66 -34.17
C LEU A 26 -24.27 -6.18 -34.03
N PHE A 27 -23.41 -6.72 -33.18
CA PHE A 27 -23.51 -8.11 -32.73
C PHE A 27 -24.13 -8.15 -31.33
N GLU A 28 -25.24 -8.86 -31.17
CA GLU A 28 -25.82 -9.16 -29.86
C GLU A 28 -25.57 -10.62 -29.53
N GLU A 29 -24.90 -10.88 -28.42
CA GLU A 29 -24.71 -12.22 -27.88
C GLU A 29 -25.65 -12.47 -26.71
N PHE A 30 -26.27 -13.64 -26.69
CA PHE A 30 -27.00 -14.20 -25.57
C PHE A 30 -26.14 -15.33 -24.99
N THR A 31 -25.51 -15.04 -23.86
CA THR A 31 -24.50 -15.86 -23.18
C THR A 31 -24.89 -15.99 -21.70
N GLY A 32 -24.36 -16.94 -20.93
CA GLY A 32 -24.87 -17.18 -19.57
C GLY A 32 -23.81 -17.60 -18.55
N GLU A 33 -23.92 -17.09 -17.33
CA GLU A 33 -22.98 -17.32 -16.22
C GLU A 33 -23.03 -18.76 -15.68
N THR A 34 -24.06 -19.54 -16.02
CA THR A 34 -24.23 -20.96 -15.68
C THR A 34 -24.05 -21.88 -16.89
N CYS A 35 -23.64 -21.33 -18.05
CA CYS A 35 -23.48 -22.04 -19.31
C CYS A 35 -22.00 -22.37 -19.59
N PRO A 36 -21.55 -23.64 -19.45
CA PRO A 36 -20.18 -24.01 -19.76
C PRO A 36 -19.78 -23.80 -21.24
N PRO A 37 -20.62 -24.10 -22.25
CA PRO A 37 -20.29 -23.80 -23.66
C PRO A 37 -20.10 -22.30 -23.94
N CYS A 38 -20.76 -21.44 -23.16
CA CYS A 38 -20.62 -20.00 -23.26
C CYS A 38 -19.22 -19.57 -22.80
N ALA A 39 -18.80 -20.04 -21.62
CA ALA A 39 -17.46 -19.77 -21.09
C ALA A 39 -16.34 -20.26 -22.02
N SER A 40 -16.53 -21.38 -22.72
CA SER A 40 -15.55 -21.86 -23.69
C SER A 40 -15.55 -21.07 -25.01
N THR A 41 -16.68 -20.50 -25.41
CA THR A 41 -16.84 -19.74 -26.67
C THR A 41 -16.35 -18.29 -26.53
N ASN A 42 -16.62 -17.66 -25.39
CA ASN A 42 -16.37 -16.23 -25.16
C ASN A 42 -14.94 -15.76 -25.49
N PRO A 43 -13.85 -16.47 -25.09
CA PRO A 43 -12.49 -16.00 -25.36
C PRO A 43 -12.17 -15.85 -26.86
N GLY A 44 -12.53 -16.85 -27.67
CA GLY A 44 -12.29 -16.81 -29.12
C GLY A 44 -13.16 -15.77 -29.84
N LEU A 45 -14.40 -15.62 -29.38
CA LEU A 45 -15.32 -14.60 -29.88
C LEU A 45 -14.82 -13.19 -29.56
N ASN A 46 -14.40 -12.91 -28.32
CA ASN A 46 -13.87 -11.60 -27.91
C ASN A 46 -12.63 -11.22 -28.72
N ALA A 47 -11.73 -12.17 -28.97
CA ALA A 47 -10.57 -11.94 -29.83
C ALA A 47 -10.98 -11.55 -31.26
N THR A 48 -11.98 -12.24 -31.83
CA THR A 48 -12.50 -11.95 -33.17
C THR A 48 -13.16 -10.57 -33.25
N LEU A 49 -13.98 -10.22 -32.25
CA LEU A 49 -14.65 -8.92 -32.17
C LEU A 49 -13.64 -7.77 -31.99
N THR A 50 -12.64 -7.95 -31.11
CA THR A 50 -11.58 -6.96 -30.86
C THR A 50 -10.78 -6.66 -32.13
N ALA A 51 -10.40 -7.70 -32.88
CA ALA A 51 -9.68 -7.57 -34.14
C ALA A 51 -10.50 -6.87 -35.25
N ASN A 52 -11.82 -6.76 -35.09
CA ASN A 52 -12.74 -6.15 -36.06
C ASN A 52 -13.52 -4.95 -35.46
N SER A 53 -12.98 -4.32 -34.43
CA SER A 53 -13.67 -3.27 -33.65
C SER A 53 -14.06 -2.01 -34.42
N THR A 54 -13.52 -1.79 -35.63
CA THR A 54 -13.92 -0.71 -36.55
C THR A 54 -15.13 -1.07 -37.41
N LYS A 55 -15.51 -2.36 -37.45
CA LYS A 55 -16.58 -2.91 -38.30
C LYS A 55 -17.77 -3.43 -37.51
N VAL A 56 -17.53 -3.93 -36.30
CA VAL A 56 -18.56 -4.51 -35.44
C VAL A 56 -18.41 -4.02 -34.00
N ILE A 57 -19.55 -3.81 -33.35
CA ILE A 57 -19.65 -3.57 -31.90
C ILE A 57 -20.54 -4.64 -31.27
N ALA A 58 -20.31 -4.94 -29.99
CA ALA A 58 -21.00 -6.01 -29.30
C ALA A 58 -21.87 -5.49 -28.14
N ILE A 59 -22.95 -6.22 -27.87
CA ILE A 59 -23.70 -6.19 -26.62
C ILE A 59 -23.87 -7.64 -26.17
N LYS A 60 -23.49 -7.96 -24.93
CA LYS A 60 -23.65 -9.30 -24.37
C LYS A 60 -24.71 -9.34 -23.28
N TRP A 61 -25.78 -10.07 -23.53
CA TRP A 61 -26.89 -10.29 -22.62
C TRP A 61 -26.68 -11.57 -21.83
N GLN A 62 -26.59 -11.46 -20.50
CA GLN A 62 -26.34 -12.58 -19.60
C GLN A 62 -27.64 -13.32 -19.28
N VAL A 63 -28.05 -14.25 -20.13
CA VAL A 63 -29.33 -14.97 -20.07
C VAL A 63 -29.33 -16.12 -19.04
N PRO A 64 -30.50 -16.52 -18.51
CA PRO A 64 -30.62 -17.58 -17.51
C PRO A 64 -30.67 -18.97 -18.17
N ILE A 65 -29.75 -19.25 -19.11
CA ILE A 65 -29.68 -20.52 -19.84
C ILE A 65 -28.35 -21.19 -19.52
N PRO A 66 -28.32 -22.46 -19.08
CA PRO A 66 -29.45 -23.40 -18.93
C PRO A 66 -30.31 -23.12 -17.68
N SER A 67 -29.82 -22.32 -16.74
CA SER A 67 -30.55 -21.94 -15.53
C SER A 67 -30.13 -20.56 -15.04
N ALA A 68 -30.98 -19.89 -14.27
CA ALA A 68 -30.62 -18.64 -13.62
C ALA A 68 -29.49 -18.85 -12.57
N PRO A 69 -28.46 -18.00 -12.52
CA PRO A 69 -27.50 -17.99 -11.42
C PRO A 69 -28.18 -17.73 -10.08
N THR A 70 -27.67 -18.33 -9.00
CA THR A 70 -28.23 -18.16 -7.64
C THR A 70 -27.73 -16.90 -6.93
N ASN A 71 -26.54 -16.41 -7.27
CA ASN A 71 -25.95 -15.22 -6.66
C ASN A 71 -26.73 -13.97 -7.08
N THR A 72 -27.29 -13.25 -6.10
CA THR A 72 -28.07 -12.02 -6.34
C THR A 72 -27.26 -10.88 -6.96
N TRP A 73 -25.93 -10.93 -6.85
CA TRP A 73 -24.97 -9.99 -7.43
C TRP A 73 -24.44 -10.41 -8.82
N SER A 74 -24.90 -11.55 -9.35
CA SER A 74 -24.59 -11.99 -10.73
C SER A 74 -25.13 -11.00 -11.77
N LEU A 75 -24.57 -11.03 -12.97
CA LEU A 75 -24.95 -10.13 -14.05
C LEU A 75 -26.42 -10.30 -14.43
N TYR A 76 -26.89 -11.54 -14.59
CA TYR A 76 -28.30 -11.83 -14.85
C TYR A 76 -29.20 -11.30 -13.74
N GLN A 77 -28.91 -11.62 -12.46
CA GLN A 77 -29.80 -11.24 -11.37
C GLN A 77 -29.91 -9.71 -11.21
N THR A 78 -28.82 -8.98 -11.49
CA THR A 78 -28.82 -7.51 -11.39
C THR A 78 -29.61 -6.79 -12.49
N ASN A 79 -29.87 -7.42 -13.65
CA ASN A 79 -30.60 -6.80 -14.77
C ASN A 79 -31.59 -7.77 -15.47
N SER A 80 -32.18 -8.69 -14.71
CA SER A 80 -32.99 -9.78 -15.27
C SER A 80 -34.19 -9.31 -16.09
N ALA A 81 -34.84 -8.21 -15.70
CA ALA A 81 -36.01 -7.68 -16.39
C ALA A 81 -35.72 -7.29 -17.85
N GLU A 82 -34.63 -6.54 -18.09
CA GLU A 82 -34.27 -6.11 -19.45
C GLU A 82 -33.68 -7.25 -20.28
N ILE A 83 -32.85 -8.09 -19.64
CA ILE A 83 -32.28 -9.28 -20.28
C ILE A 83 -33.40 -10.19 -20.78
N ASN A 84 -34.39 -10.50 -19.93
CA ASN A 84 -35.54 -11.34 -20.31
C ASN A 84 -36.37 -10.68 -21.41
N THR A 85 -36.59 -9.36 -21.35
CA THR A 85 -37.30 -8.63 -22.41
C THR A 85 -36.59 -8.77 -23.76
N ARG A 86 -35.25 -8.60 -23.78
CA ARG A 86 -34.46 -8.70 -25.01
C ARG A 86 -34.36 -10.15 -25.52
N MET A 87 -34.25 -11.11 -24.61
CA MET A 87 -34.27 -12.55 -24.93
C MET A 87 -35.60 -12.94 -25.60
N SER A 88 -36.74 -12.52 -25.03
CA SER A 88 -38.07 -12.74 -25.60
C SER A 88 -38.24 -12.05 -26.95
N TYR A 89 -37.70 -10.84 -27.14
CA TYR A 89 -37.77 -10.11 -28.40
C TYR A 89 -37.20 -10.91 -29.59
N TYR A 90 -36.14 -11.71 -29.37
CA TYR A 90 -35.54 -12.55 -30.41
C TYR A 90 -35.92 -14.04 -30.32
N ALA A 91 -36.83 -14.41 -29.42
CA ALA A 91 -37.20 -15.79 -29.13
C ALA A 91 -35.96 -16.69 -28.88
N VAL A 92 -35.00 -16.17 -28.11
CA VAL A 92 -33.76 -16.88 -27.77
C VAL A 92 -34.10 -18.03 -26.82
N ASN A 93 -33.64 -19.24 -27.17
CA ASN A 93 -33.93 -20.47 -26.45
C ASN A 93 -32.68 -21.34 -26.20
N SER A 94 -31.50 -20.84 -26.56
CA SER A 94 -30.21 -21.51 -26.36
C SER A 94 -29.12 -20.47 -26.04
N ALA A 95 -28.04 -20.92 -25.41
CA ALA A 95 -26.85 -20.11 -25.19
C ALA A 95 -25.59 -20.99 -25.40
N PRO A 96 -24.53 -20.48 -26.06
CA PRO A 96 -24.42 -19.12 -26.60
C PRO A 96 -25.11 -18.97 -27.97
N GLN A 97 -25.95 -17.93 -28.11
CA GLN A 97 -26.66 -17.59 -29.35
C GLN A 97 -26.37 -16.15 -29.77
N GLY A 98 -26.19 -15.90 -31.07
CA GLY A 98 -25.84 -14.59 -31.62
C GLY A 98 -26.88 -14.02 -32.59
N ARG A 99 -26.96 -12.69 -32.66
CA ARG A 99 -27.67 -11.93 -33.70
C ARG A 99 -26.73 -10.89 -34.30
N MET A 100 -26.70 -10.79 -35.61
CA MET A 100 -25.94 -9.76 -36.33
C MET A 100 -26.94 -8.82 -36.99
N ASP A 101 -26.83 -7.52 -36.70
CA ASP A 101 -27.76 -6.48 -37.14
C ASP A 101 -29.25 -6.85 -36.89
N GLY A 102 -29.50 -7.50 -35.75
CA GLY A 102 -30.83 -7.98 -35.35
C GLY A 102 -31.41 -9.13 -36.18
N GLN A 103 -30.58 -9.79 -36.99
CA GLN A 103 -30.93 -10.96 -37.81
C GLN A 103 -30.16 -12.21 -37.38
N SER A 104 -30.59 -13.38 -37.89
CA SER A 104 -29.84 -14.63 -37.76
C SER A 104 -28.46 -14.52 -38.39
N LEU A 105 -27.45 -15.13 -37.77
CA LEU A 105 -26.10 -15.19 -38.31
C LEU A 105 -26.05 -15.89 -39.67
N THR A 106 -27.01 -16.79 -39.93
CA THR A 106 -27.12 -17.53 -41.20
C THR A 106 -27.39 -16.62 -42.41
N VAL A 107 -28.05 -15.47 -42.18
CA VAL A 107 -28.27 -14.42 -43.21
C VAL A 107 -26.94 -13.87 -43.73
N PHE A 108 -25.88 -13.93 -42.91
CA PHE A 108 -24.55 -13.43 -43.22
C PHE A 108 -23.53 -14.56 -43.47
N GLY A 109 -24.01 -15.78 -43.68
CA GLY A 109 -23.19 -16.93 -44.09
C GLY A 109 -22.65 -17.82 -42.97
N ALA A 110 -23.13 -17.69 -41.72
CA ALA A 110 -22.85 -18.69 -40.68
C ALA A 110 -23.63 -19.99 -40.90
N SER A 111 -23.12 -21.09 -40.36
CA SER A 111 -23.80 -22.39 -40.33
C SER A 111 -24.98 -22.45 -39.35
N SER A 112 -24.94 -21.66 -38.27
CA SER A 112 -26.02 -21.52 -37.30
C SER A 112 -25.89 -20.22 -36.51
N ASP A 113 -26.87 -19.91 -35.66
CA ASP A 113 -26.83 -18.77 -34.74
C ASP A 113 -25.90 -18.96 -33.54
N HIS A 114 -25.14 -20.05 -33.45
CA HIS A 114 -24.18 -20.24 -32.36
C HIS A 114 -23.07 -19.19 -32.43
N ALA A 115 -22.74 -18.54 -31.30
CA ALA A 115 -21.82 -17.40 -31.28
C ALA A 115 -20.40 -17.73 -31.78
N ALA A 116 -19.97 -18.99 -31.65
CA ALA A 116 -18.69 -19.47 -32.21
C ALA A 116 -18.57 -19.37 -33.74
N ASN A 117 -19.69 -19.20 -34.46
CA ASN A 117 -19.68 -19.05 -35.92
C ASN A 117 -19.43 -17.61 -36.39
N VAL A 118 -19.30 -16.64 -35.46
CA VAL A 118 -18.92 -15.29 -35.81
C VAL A 118 -17.48 -15.28 -36.29
N SER A 119 -17.29 -15.06 -37.58
CA SER A 119 -15.99 -15.00 -38.24
C SER A 119 -15.75 -13.61 -38.85
N PRO A 120 -14.49 -13.25 -39.15
CA PRO A 120 -14.20 -12.01 -39.89
C PRO A 120 -14.94 -11.95 -41.24
N GLY A 121 -15.12 -13.08 -41.92
CA GLY A 121 -15.90 -13.16 -43.16
C GLY A 121 -17.36 -12.78 -42.96
N LEU A 122 -18.01 -13.31 -41.92
CA LEU A 122 -19.38 -12.97 -41.56
C LEU A 122 -19.51 -11.47 -41.24
N ILE A 123 -18.58 -10.92 -40.46
CA ILE A 123 -18.55 -9.50 -40.10
C ILE A 123 -18.43 -8.63 -41.35
N ASN A 124 -17.56 -9.01 -42.30
CA ASN A 124 -17.42 -8.29 -43.57
C ASN A 124 -18.72 -8.32 -44.39
N THR A 125 -19.41 -9.46 -44.45
CA THR A 125 -20.70 -9.58 -45.16
C THR A 125 -21.76 -8.66 -44.56
N ALA A 126 -21.86 -8.60 -43.23
CA ALA A 126 -22.81 -7.71 -42.56
C ALA A 126 -22.47 -6.23 -42.79
N GLN A 127 -21.20 -5.87 -42.64
CA GLN A 127 -20.71 -4.50 -42.76
C GLN A 127 -20.81 -3.93 -44.19
N ALA A 128 -20.75 -4.79 -45.21
CA ALA A 128 -20.87 -4.40 -46.61
C ALA A 128 -22.26 -3.85 -46.97
N ILE A 129 -23.29 -4.13 -46.16
CA ILE A 129 -24.62 -3.61 -46.40
C ILE A 129 -24.69 -2.14 -45.94
N THR A 130 -24.99 -1.24 -46.86
CA THR A 130 -25.04 0.21 -46.60
C THR A 130 -26.16 0.58 -45.63
N SER A 131 -26.03 1.77 -45.01
CA SER A 131 -27.04 2.33 -44.13
C SER A 131 -27.65 3.62 -44.70
N PRO A 132 -28.97 3.84 -44.55
CA PRO A 132 -29.59 5.12 -44.83
C PRO A 132 -29.42 6.13 -43.68
N PHE A 133 -28.71 5.77 -42.60
CA PHE A 133 -28.53 6.62 -41.42
C PHE A 133 -27.08 6.69 -40.96
N SER A 134 -26.66 7.87 -40.50
CA SER A 134 -25.50 8.04 -39.64
C SER A 134 -25.95 8.38 -38.22
N ILE A 135 -25.17 7.95 -37.23
CA ILE A 135 -25.41 8.21 -35.81
C ILE A 135 -24.16 8.89 -35.25
N ASN A 136 -24.35 9.94 -34.47
CA ASN A 136 -23.32 10.50 -33.60
C ASN A 136 -23.84 10.52 -32.15
N MET A 137 -23.01 10.11 -31.19
CA MET A 137 -23.35 10.10 -29.77
C MET A 137 -22.24 10.79 -28.98
N VAL A 138 -22.60 11.80 -28.21
CA VAL A 138 -21.69 12.55 -27.33
C VAL A 138 -22.13 12.33 -25.89
N ARG A 139 -21.19 11.95 -25.02
CA ARG A 139 -21.44 11.73 -23.59
C ARG A 139 -20.82 12.82 -22.74
N ALA A 140 -21.47 13.17 -21.63
CA ALA A 140 -20.92 13.97 -20.56
C ALA A 140 -21.33 13.40 -19.20
N TRP A 141 -20.37 13.18 -18.32
CA TRP A 141 -20.67 12.88 -16.91
C TRP A 141 -21.40 14.06 -16.29
N ASP A 142 -22.38 13.80 -15.43
CA ASP A 142 -22.81 14.82 -14.47
C ASP A 142 -21.67 15.12 -13.48
N PRO A 143 -21.75 16.23 -12.73
CA PRO A 143 -20.70 16.63 -11.79
C PRO A 143 -20.34 15.55 -10.76
N PHE A 144 -21.27 14.65 -10.42
CA PHE A 144 -21.08 13.62 -9.40
C PHE A 144 -20.79 12.22 -9.96
N CYS A 145 -20.62 12.09 -11.29
CA CYS A 145 -20.59 10.82 -12.01
C CYS A 145 -21.65 9.81 -11.53
N SER A 146 -22.85 10.32 -11.24
CA SER A 146 -24.04 9.57 -10.88
C SER A 146 -24.91 9.29 -12.11
N SER A 147 -24.71 10.05 -13.19
CA SER A 147 -25.40 9.87 -14.47
C SER A 147 -24.52 10.32 -15.63
N VAL A 148 -24.88 9.86 -16.83
CA VAL A 148 -24.29 10.35 -18.08
C VAL A 148 -25.39 11.03 -18.88
N ASN A 149 -25.18 12.29 -19.25
CA ASN A 149 -25.99 12.96 -20.26
C ASN A 149 -25.47 12.54 -21.64
N LEU A 150 -26.30 11.84 -22.39
CA LEU A 150 -25.98 11.29 -23.70
C LEU A 150 -26.76 12.04 -24.76
N THR A 151 -26.09 12.87 -25.56
CA THR A 151 -26.67 13.59 -26.69
C THR A 151 -26.53 12.72 -27.94
N ILE A 152 -27.65 12.34 -28.54
CA ILE A 152 -27.72 11.51 -29.73
C ILE A 152 -28.17 12.37 -30.91
N THR A 153 -27.49 12.25 -32.04
CA THR A 153 -27.86 12.86 -33.31
C THR A 153 -27.95 11.77 -34.37
N VAL A 154 -29.14 11.59 -34.94
CA VAL A 154 -29.40 10.70 -36.08
C VAL A 154 -29.59 11.56 -37.31
N GLN A 155 -28.86 11.26 -38.38
CA GLN A 155 -29.00 11.95 -39.67
C GLN A 155 -29.25 10.94 -40.79
N ALA A 156 -30.25 11.21 -41.63
CA ALA A 156 -30.51 10.43 -42.82
C ALA A 156 -29.46 10.74 -43.91
N THR A 157 -28.73 9.72 -44.36
CA THR A 157 -27.77 9.80 -45.47
C THR A 157 -28.40 9.41 -46.81
N ALA A 158 -29.64 8.95 -46.80
CA ALA A 158 -30.48 8.70 -47.96
C ALA A 158 -31.96 8.89 -47.59
N ASN A 159 -32.85 9.06 -48.58
CA ASN A 159 -34.28 9.00 -48.34
C ASN A 159 -34.65 7.62 -47.78
N PHE A 160 -35.47 7.59 -46.73
CA PHE A 160 -35.89 6.34 -46.09
C PHE A 160 -37.36 6.41 -45.69
N THR A 161 -38.11 5.35 -45.97
CA THR A 161 -39.50 5.22 -45.56
C THR A 161 -39.78 3.78 -45.14
N THR A 162 -40.51 3.59 -44.04
CA THR A 162 -40.99 2.29 -43.60
C THR A 162 -42.42 2.40 -43.07
N ALA A 163 -43.21 1.33 -43.20
CA ALA A 163 -44.55 1.26 -42.64
C ALA A 163 -44.55 0.92 -41.13
N SER A 164 -43.41 0.48 -40.60
CA SER A 164 -43.26 -0.06 -39.25
C SER A 164 -42.60 0.95 -38.31
N ALA A 165 -42.85 0.80 -37.01
CA ALA A 165 -42.17 1.62 -36.02
C ALA A 165 -40.63 1.48 -36.12
N LEU A 166 -39.93 2.60 -35.98
CA LEU A 166 -38.49 2.69 -35.96
C LEU A 166 -38.06 3.21 -34.59
N ASN A 167 -37.18 2.50 -33.90
CA ASN A 167 -36.72 2.90 -32.57
C ASN A 167 -35.20 3.05 -32.51
N PHE A 168 -34.74 4.10 -31.83
CA PHE A 168 -33.36 4.24 -31.39
C PHE A 168 -33.22 3.60 -30.00
N ARG A 169 -32.52 2.48 -29.90
CA ARG A 169 -32.28 1.78 -28.64
C ARG A 169 -30.91 2.16 -28.11
N THR A 170 -30.83 2.43 -26.82
CA THR A 170 -29.56 2.76 -26.14
C THR A 170 -29.33 1.75 -25.02
N VAL A 171 -28.20 1.06 -25.06
CA VAL A 171 -27.78 0.08 -24.04
C VAL A 171 -26.46 0.53 -23.45
N MET A 172 -26.45 0.74 -22.13
CA MET A 172 -25.26 0.90 -21.32
C MET A 172 -24.62 -0.47 -21.10
N VAL A 173 -23.33 -0.55 -21.39
CA VAL A 173 -22.51 -1.75 -21.21
C VAL A 173 -21.33 -1.42 -20.30
N GLU A 174 -20.86 -2.39 -19.53
CA GLU A 174 -19.50 -2.34 -18.97
C GLU A 174 -18.57 -3.07 -19.94
N ARG A 175 -17.57 -2.34 -20.47
CA ARG A 175 -16.61 -2.87 -21.45
C ARG A 175 -15.82 -4.05 -20.89
N LEU A 176 -15.48 -4.01 -19.60
CA LEU A 176 -14.86 -5.12 -18.87
C LEU A 176 -15.39 -5.19 -17.44
N ILE A 177 -15.94 -6.34 -17.07
CA ILE A 177 -16.29 -6.71 -15.69
C ILE A 177 -15.38 -7.86 -15.25
N GLN A 178 -14.79 -7.72 -14.08
CA GLN A 178 -13.94 -8.76 -13.48
C GLN A 178 -14.41 -9.06 -12.07
N PHE A 179 -14.68 -10.33 -11.80
CA PHE A 179 -15.00 -10.80 -10.46
C PHE A 179 -13.81 -11.53 -9.83
N SER A 180 -13.61 -11.35 -8.53
CA SER A 180 -12.65 -12.15 -7.75
C SER A 180 -13.09 -13.62 -7.65
N VAL A 181 -14.42 -13.85 -7.65
CA VAL A 181 -15.08 -15.15 -7.60
C VAL A 181 -16.09 -15.24 -8.75
N GLN A 182 -16.18 -16.39 -9.41
CA GLN A 182 -17.14 -16.60 -10.51
C GLN A 182 -18.59 -16.28 -10.05
N PRO A 183 -19.36 -15.49 -10.83
CA PRO A 183 -20.73 -15.14 -10.46
C PRO A 183 -21.73 -16.27 -10.68
N GLY A 184 -21.42 -17.22 -11.57
CA GLY A 184 -22.20 -18.43 -11.81
C GLY A 184 -21.35 -19.70 -11.76
N THR A 185 -21.89 -20.81 -12.26
CA THR A 185 -21.29 -22.14 -12.13
C THR A 185 -20.33 -22.50 -13.27
N ASN A 186 -20.26 -21.70 -14.34
CA ASN A 186 -19.48 -22.02 -15.53
C ASN A 186 -17.97 -21.74 -15.42
N GLY A 187 -17.50 -21.10 -14.33
CA GLY A 187 -16.09 -20.79 -14.08
C GLY A 187 -15.61 -19.44 -14.60
N GLU A 188 -16.43 -18.70 -15.36
CA GLU A 188 -16.03 -17.43 -15.97
C GLU A 188 -15.93 -16.31 -14.92
N LYS A 189 -14.90 -15.47 -15.03
CA LYS A 189 -14.66 -14.33 -14.13
C LYS A 189 -14.51 -12.99 -14.84
N ASN A 190 -14.26 -13.02 -16.15
CA ASN A 190 -14.06 -11.84 -16.97
C ASN A 190 -15.18 -11.80 -18.00
N PHE A 191 -15.90 -10.68 -18.06
CA PHE A 191 -17.01 -10.47 -18.97
C PHE A 191 -16.76 -9.18 -19.74
N GLU A 192 -16.86 -9.24 -21.06
CA GLU A 192 -16.67 -8.09 -21.95
C GLU A 192 -18.01 -7.67 -22.54
N ASP A 193 -18.24 -6.37 -22.69
CA ASP A 193 -19.46 -5.82 -23.31
C ASP A 193 -20.79 -6.27 -22.67
N ALA A 194 -20.77 -6.55 -21.37
CA ALA A 194 -21.95 -6.97 -20.63
C ALA A 194 -22.99 -5.84 -20.56
N ALA A 195 -24.21 -6.12 -21.01
CA ALA A 195 -25.34 -5.20 -20.92
C ALA A 195 -25.79 -5.01 -19.48
N ILE A 196 -25.79 -3.76 -18.99
CA ILE A 196 -26.16 -3.45 -17.61
C ILE A 196 -27.44 -2.63 -17.49
N LYS A 197 -27.79 -1.77 -18.47
CA LYS A 197 -29.03 -0.97 -18.42
C LYS A 197 -29.40 -0.37 -19.77
N SER A 198 -30.67 -0.14 -20.05
CA SER A 198 -31.15 0.49 -21.28
C SER A 198 -31.86 1.82 -21.02
N PHE A 199 -31.78 2.75 -21.98
CA PHE A 199 -32.35 4.10 -21.87
C PHE A 199 -33.12 4.52 -23.14
N PRO A 200 -34.24 5.28 -22.99
CA PRO A 200 -34.92 5.59 -21.73
C PRO A 200 -35.57 4.34 -21.10
N THR A 201 -35.83 3.32 -21.93
CA THR A 201 -36.21 1.96 -21.54
C THR A 201 -35.59 0.99 -22.55
N VAL A 202 -35.71 -0.32 -22.32
CA VAL A 202 -35.26 -1.34 -23.28
C VAL A 202 -35.91 -1.23 -24.66
N SER A 203 -37.11 -0.64 -24.76
CA SER A 203 -37.82 -0.38 -26.02
C SER A 203 -37.20 0.73 -26.87
N GLY A 204 -36.40 1.61 -26.27
CA GLY A 204 -35.76 2.73 -26.95
C GLY A 204 -36.64 3.97 -27.11
N TYR A 205 -36.18 4.88 -27.96
CA TYR A 205 -36.81 6.16 -28.31
C TYR A 205 -37.38 6.08 -29.73
N GLY A 206 -38.65 6.44 -29.92
CA GLY A 206 -39.30 6.38 -31.23
C GLY A 206 -38.74 7.41 -32.22
N LEU A 207 -38.44 6.96 -33.44
CA LEU A 207 -38.00 7.79 -34.57
C LEU A 207 -39.11 7.92 -35.62
N PRO A 208 -39.11 8.99 -36.44
CA PRO A 208 -39.95 9.11 -37.62
C PRO A 208 -39.80 7.91 -38.56
N THR A 209 -40.91 7.52 -39.19
CA THR A 209 -40.94 6.43 -40.17
C THR A 209 -40.63 6.87 -41.60
N ALA A 210 -40.53 8.19 -41.83
CA ALA A 210 -40.15 8.80 -43.09
C ALA A 210 -39.07 9.86 -42.88
N TRP A 211 -38.01 9.78 -43.67
CA TRP A 211 -36.84 10.65 -43.62
C TRP A 211 -36.44 11.12 -45.01
N THR A 212 -36.12 12.41 -45.10
CA THR A 212 -35.50 12.99 -46.29
C THR A 212 -33.98 13.08 -46.09
N ILE A 213 -33.23 12.95 -47.18
CA ILE A 213 -31.77 13.03 -47.13
C ILE A 213 -31.29 14.33 -46.47
N GLY A 214 -30.36 14.23 -45.51
CA GLY A 214 -29.87 15.34 -44.69
C GLY A 214 -30.73 15.70 -43.47
N GLN A 215 -31.96 15.18 -43.37
CA GLN A 215 -32.80 15.38 -42.18
C GLN A 215 -32.11 14.83 -40.93
N THR A 216 -32.15 15.62 -39.85
CA THR A 216 -31.48 15.30 -38.58
C THR A 216 -32.50 15.32 -37.45
N GLN A 217 -32.36 14.40 -36.50
CA GLN A 217 -33.05 14.43 -35.22
C GLN A 217 -32.03 14.32 -34.09
N THR A 218 -32.10 15.26 -33.15
CA THR A 218 -31.24 15.27 -31.96
C THR A 218 -32.09 15.19 -30.70
N PHE A 219 -31.68 14.34 -29.76
CA PHE A 219 -32.30 14.21 -28.45
C PHE A 219 -31.24 13.87 -27.40
N THR A 220 -31.53 14.17 -26.13
CA THR A 220 -30.63 13.88 -25.00
C THR A 220 -31.31 12.91 -24.04
N LEU A 221 -30.57 11.89 -23.62
CA LEU A 221 -30.97 10.97 -22.56
C LEU A 221 -30.15 11.27 -21.31
N ASN A 222 -30.83 11.42 -20.17
CA ASN A 222 -30.18 11.31 -18.88
C ASN A 222 -30.11 9.82 -18.54
N CYS A 223 -28.89 9.30 -18.38
CA CYS A 223 -28.61 7.90 -18.11
C CYS A 223 -28.03 7.73 -16.69
N PRO A 224 -28.86 7.62 -15.64
CA PRO A 224 -28.39 7.32 -14.29
C PRO A 224 -27.60 6.01 -14.24
N ILE A 225 -26.50 6.01 -13.50
CA ILE A 225 -25.67 4.82 -13.29
C ILE A 225 -26.37 3.88 -12.31
N PRO A 226 -26.69 2.63 -12.70
CA PRO A 226 -27.28 1.67 -11.78
C PRO A 226 -26.35 1.38 -10.60
N SER A 227 -26.91 1.16 -9.41
CA SER A 227 -26.16 0.87 -8.17
C SER A 227 -25.31 -0.41 -8.24
N TYR A 228 -25.62 -1.31 -9.17
CA TYR A 228 -24.89 -2.57 -9.42
C TYR A 228 -23.80 -2.44 -10.49
N THR A 229 -23.53 -1.25 -11.00
CA THR A 229 -22.40 -0.99 -11.90
C THR A 229 -21.11 -1.25 -11.14
N ARG A 230 -20.24 -2.14 -11.64
CA ARG A 230 -19.04 -2.55 -10.90
C ARG A 230 -17.91 -1.53 -11.06
N LYS A 231 -17.71 -1.02 -12.27
CA LYS A 231 -16.66 -0.06 -12.62
C LYS A 231 -17.22 1.04 -13.52
N LYS A 232 -17.41 2.23 -12.94
CA LYS A 232 -17.97 3.39 -13.65
C LYS A 232 -17.09 3.84 -14.83
N ASP A 233 -15.77 3.63 -14.76
CA ASP A 233 -14.80 3.95 -15.81
C ASP A 233 -14.79 2.91 -16.94
N GLU A 234 -15.48 1.78 -16.77
CA GLU A 234 -15.74 0.79 -17.82
C GLU A 234 -17.08 1.02 -18.55
N VAL A 235 -17.89 2.00 -18.11
CA VAL A 235 -19.21 2.28 -18.71
C VAL A 235 -19.06 2.88 -20.10
N ALA A 236 -19.65 2.22 -21.09
CA ALA A 236 -19.84 2.69 -22.47
C ALA A 236 -21.32 2.62 -22.86
N PHE A 237 -21.69 3.20 -24.01
CA PHE A 237 -23.06 3.12 -24.53
C PHE A 237 -23.06 2.68 -25.98
N VAL A 238 -23.93 1.73 -26.29
CA VAL A 238 -24.24 1.29 -27.65
C VAL A 238 -25.62 1.83 -28.02
N GLY A 239 -25.69 2.64 -29.06
CA GLY A 239 -26.92 3.17 -29.63
C GLY A 239 -27.17 2.58 -31.01
N PHE A 240 -28.40 2.19 -31.33
CA PHE A 240 -28.71 1.60 -32.63
C PHE A 240 -30.15 1.83 -33.08
N ILE A 241 -30.35 1.95 -34.38
CA ILE A 241 -31.65 2.15 -35.03
C ILE A 241 -32.20 0.80 -35.45
N GLN A 242 -33.35 0.40 -34.91
CA GLN A 242 -33.98 -0.89 -35.19
C GLN A 242 -35.39 -0.73 -35.75
N ASN A 243 -35.70 -1.49 -36.80
CA ASN A 243 -37.06 -1.61 -37.34
C ASN A 243 -37.82 -2.71 -36.61
N GLU A 244 -38.98 -2.39 -36.05
CA GLU A 244 -39.70 -3.32 -35.17
C GLU A 244 -40.42 -4.47 -35.90
N ALA A 245 -40.66 -4.37 -37.21
CA ALA A 245 -41.35 -5.44 -37.93
C ALA A 245 -40.43 -6.58 -38.32
N ASN A 246 -39.23 -6.26 -38.82
CA ASN A 246 -38.27 -7.27 -39.28
C ASN A 246 -37.06 -7.42 -38.36
N LYS A 247 -36.96 -6.59 -37.31
CA LYS A 247 -35.87 -6.56 -36.32
C LYS A 247 -34.53 -6.10 -36.90
N ASN A 248 -34.46 -5.64 -38.14
CA ASN A 248 -33.21 -5.19 -38.75
C ASN A 248 -32.66 -3.97 -38.00
N VAL A 249 -31.37 -4.01 -37.70
CA VAL A 249 -30.60 -2.87 -37.25
C VAL A 249 -30.04 -2.17 -38.47
N LEU A 250 -30.43 -0.91 -38.66
CA LEU A 250 -30.06 -0.12 -39.85
C LEU A 250 -28.72 0.59 -39.67
N GLN A 251 -28.40 0.97 -38.44
CA GLN A 251 -27.12 1.57 -38.07
C GLN A 251 -26.90 1.38 -36.58
N ALA A 252 -25.64 1.24 -36.17
CA ALA A 252 -25.26 1.23 -34.78
C ALA A 252 -24.09 2.19 -34.54
N PHE A 253 -23.88 2.56 -33.28
CA PHE A 253 -22.78 3.40 -32.85
C PHE A 253 -22.43 3.07 -31.40
N ARG A 254 -21.15 3.16 -31.06
CA ARG A 254 -20.70 3.08 -29.67
C ARG A 254 -20.01 4.38 -29.31
N VAL A 255 -20.44 5.00 -28.22
CA VAL A 255 -19.58 5.96 -27.52
C VAL A 255 -18.81 5.18 -26.46
N ASP A 256 -17.49 5.26 -26.53
CA ASP A 256 -16.62 4.42 -25.71
C ASP A 256 -16.63 4.85 -24.23
N LYS A 257 -16.03 3.99 -23.40
CA LYS A 257 -15.74 4.34 -22.02
C LYS A 257 -14.80 5.54 -21.98
N VAL A 258 -15.03 6.42 -21.01
CA VAL A 258 -14.19 7.60 -20.77
C VAL A 258 -13.75 7.51 -19.32
N ALA A 259 -12.47 7.76 -19.08
CA ALA A 259 -11.94 7.84 -17.73
C ALA A 259 -12.85 8.76 -16.90
N ILE A 260 -13.21 8.30 -15.71
CA ILE A 260 -13.83 9.19 -14.75
C ILE A 260 -12.80 10.27 -14.44
N PRO A 261 -13.17 11.57 -14.43
CA PRO A 261 -12.33 12.60 -13.84
C PRO A 261 -12.15 12.23 -12.37
N THR A 262 -11.12 11.45 -12.05
CA THR A 262 -10.64 11.33 -10.69
C THR A 262 -9.70 12.49 -10.53
N ASP A 263 -10.07 13.42 -9.68
CA ASP A 263 -9.07 14.29 -9.11
C ASP A 263 -8.28 13.41 -8.12
N ALA A 264 -7.32 12.63 -8.63
CA ALA A 264 -6.57 11.68 -7.80
C ALA A 264 -5.56 12.45 -6.96
N LEU A 265 -6.04 13.16 -5.93
CA LEU A 265 -5.18 13.62 -4.87
C LEU A 265 -4.57 12.39 -4.19
N THR A 266 -3.25 12.40 -4.02
CA THR A 266 -2.58 11.42 -3.16
C THR A 266 -1.91 12.21 -2.05
N ALA A 267 -2.23 11.84 -0.81
CA ALA A 267 -1.53 12.30 0.38
C ALA A 267 -0.22 11.52 0.42
N LEU A 268 0.84 12.10 -0.14
CA LEU A 268 2.12 11.41 -0.25
C LEU A 268 2.75 11.21 1.11
N ASP A 269 2.68 12.23 1.95
CA ASP A 269 3.50 12.29 3.16
C ASP A 269 2.94 13.28 4.19
N ALA A 270 3.25 13.06 5.46
CA ALA A 270 3.15 14.04 6.54
C ALA A 270 4.45 14.07 7.36
N LYS A 271 4.88 15.28 7.73
CA LYS A 271 6.02 15.48 8.60
C LYS A 271 5.60 16.28 9.83
N VAL A 272 6.00 15.79 11.00
CA VAL A 272 5.88 16.50 12.27
C VAL A 272 7.24 16.42 12.95
N ASP A 273 7.80 17.59 13.30
CA ASP A 273 9.04 17.65 14.05
C ASP A 273 8.82 17.23 15.51
N VAL A 274 9.89 16.81 16.17
CA VAL A 274 9.90 16.58 17.61
C VAL A 274 9.41 17.84 18.34
N THR A 275 8.61 17.65 19.38
CA THR A 275 8.14 18.75 20.23
C THR A 275 8.34 18.42 21.70
N CYS A 276 8.66 19.45 22.49
CA CYS A 276 8.71 19.39 23.97
C CYS A 276 7.65 20.32 24.56
N SER A 277 6.69 20.72 23.72
CA SER A 277 5.58 21.61 24.06
C SER A 277 4.26 20.91 23.81
N SER A 278 3.16 21.55 24.18
CA SER A 278 1.81 21.05 23.90
C SER A 278 1.33 21.36 22.48
N ASN A 279 2.21 21.81 21.58
CA ASN A 279 1.86 22.25 20.23
C ASN A 279 2.81 21.66 19.18
N ILE A 280 2.26 21.45 17.98
CA ILE A 280 2.98 21.05 16.77
C ILE A 280 2.60 21.93 15.59
N THR A 281 3.47 22.01 14.58
CA THR A 281 3.18 22.67 13.29
C THR A 281 3.41 21.66 12.16
N PRO A 282 2.40 20.83 11.84
CA PRO A 282 2.54 19.75 10.86
C PRO A 282 2.75 20.25 9.44
N GLN A 283 3.42 19.45 8.63
CA GLN A 283 3.54 19.64 7.19
C GLN A 283 2.88 18.47 6.47
N VAL A 284 2.12 18.75 5.42
CA VAL A 284 1.47 17.71 4.60
C VAL A 284 1.84 17.89 3.14
N THR A 285 2.24 16.81 2.47
CA THR A 285 2.58 16.82 1.05
C THR A 285 1.48 16.13 0.27
N VAL A 286 0.93 16.84 -0.71
CA VAL A 286 -0.14 16.35 -1.57
C VAL A 286 0.29 16.40 -3.03
N LYS A 287 -0.10 15.39 -3.79
CA LYS A 287 0.16 15.29 -5.23
C LYS A 287 -1.13 15.24 -6.02
N ASN A 288 -1.19 15.98 -7.12
CA ASN A 288 -2.26 15.87 -8.09
C ASN A 288 -1.92 14.74 -9.08
N ASN A 289 -2.48 13.55 -8.90
CA ASN A 289 -2.46 12.47 -9.90
C ASN A 289 -3.72 12.48 -10.79
N GLY A 290 -4.58 13.51 -10.68
CA GLY A 290 -5.80 13.61 -11.47
C GLY A 290 -5.58 14.05 -12.90
N LEU A 291 -6.66 14.23 -13.65
CA LEU A 291 -6.61 14.60 -15.08
C LEU A 291 -6.65 16.12 -15.33
N ASN A 292 -6.95 16.91 -14.30
CA ASN A 292 -7.05 18.37 -14.38
C ASN A 292 -6.20 19.06 -13.30
N PRO A 293 -5.71 20.30 -13.52
CA PRO A 293 -5.09 21.09 -12.47
C PRO A 293 -6.04 21.33 -11.29
N LEU A 294 -5.53 21.21 -10.06
CA LEU A 294 -6.31 21.45 -8.85
C LEU A 294 -6.19 22.91 -8.42
N THR A 295 -7.34 23.54 -8.17
CA THR A 295 -7.40 24.95 -7.79
C THR A 295 -7.73 25.19 -6.33
N SER A 296 -8.38 24.22 -5.66
CA SER A 296 -8.62 24.28 -4.21
C SER A 296 -8.85 22.89 -3.59
N PHE A 297 -8.55 22.78 -2.29
CA PHE A 297 -8.94 21.67 -1.43
C PHE A 297 -8.86 22.12 0.04
N THR A 298 -9.34 21.28 0.96
CA THR A 298 -9.32 21.53 2.41
C THR A 298 -8.61 20.37 3.11
N VAL A 299 -7.72 20.68 4.05
CA VAL A 299 -7.02 19.70 4.89
C VAL A 299 -7.61 19.73 6.31
N THR A 300 -8.00 18.59 6.85
CA THR A 300 -8.40 18.44 8.26
C THR A 300 -7.31 17.66 9.00
N PRO A 301 -6.55 18.28 9.92
CA PRO A 301 -5.57 17.59 10.74
C PRO A 301 -6.21 16.86 11.92
N TYR A 302 -5.54 15.83 12.43
CA TYR A 302 -5.87 15.11 13.65
C TYR A 302 -4.61 14.81 14.45
N THR A 303 -4.68 14.97 15.76
CA THR A 303 -3.64 14.55 16.70
C THR A 303 -4.21 13.49 17.63
N ASP A 304 -3.63 12.29 17.63
CA ASP A 304 -4.10 11.13 18.40
C ASP A 304 -5.60 10.86 18.21
N GLY A 305 -6.09 11.07 16.97
CA GLY A 305 -7.49 10.91 16.58
C GLY A 305 -8.40 12.10 16.89
N VAL A 306 -7.91 13.13 17.59
CA VAL A 306 -8.68 14.36 17.89
C VAL A 306 -8.55 15.34 16.72
N ALA A 307 -9.67 15.76 16.15
CA ALA A 307 -9.70 16.68 15.01
C ALA A 307 -9.22 18.09 15.40
N GLY A 308 -8.36 18.66 14.58
CA GLY A 308 -7.89 20.04 14.67
C GLY A 308 -8.66 20.99 13.74
N THR A 309 -8.15 22.22 13.60
CA THR A 309 -8.76 23.24 12.73
C THR A 309 -8.46 22.95 11.26
N THR A 310 -9.48 23.03 10.41
CA THR A 310 -9.33 22.83 8.96
C THR A 310 -8.49 23.93 8.32
N THR A 311 -7.66 23.56 7.35
CA THR A 311 -6.80 24.48 6.59
C THR A 311 -7.21 24.45 5.12
N PRO A 312 -7.80 25.52 4.58
CA PRO A 312 -8.11 25.60 3.16
C PRO A 312 -6.83 25.87 2.36
N TRP A 313 -6.76 25.30 1.16
CA TRP A 313 -5.74 25.59 0.17
C TRP A 313 -6.38 26.10 -1.12
N ALA A 314 -5.76 27.11 -1.71
CA ALA A 314 -6.10 27.62 -3.03
C ALA A 314 -4.82 27.86 -3.82
N GLY A 315 -4.83 27.55 -5.11
CA GLY A 315 -3.66 27.68 -5.97
C GLY A 315 -3.89 27.11 -7.36
N ASN A 316 -2.80 26.65 -7.99
CA ASN A 316 -2.87 25.91 -9.25
C ASN A 316 -1.84 24.78 -9.22
N LEU A 317 -2.27 23.59 -8.80
CA LEU A 317 -1.43 22.40 -8.72
C LEU A 317 -1.62 21.59 -10.00
N ALA A 318 -0.66 21.69 -10.92
CA ALA A 318 -0.68 21.00 -12.20
C ALA A 318 -0.76 19.47 -12.04
N VAL A 319 -1.26 18.78 -13.07
CA VAL A 319 -1.27 17.32 -13.14
C VAL A 319 0.15 16.78 -13.00
N GLY A 320 0.31 15.77 -12.15
CA GLY A 320 1.58 15.13 -11.81
C GLY A 320 2.43 15.89 -10.80
N ALA A 321 2.07 17.13 -10.44
CA ALA A 321 2.85 17.95 -9.49
C ALA A 321 2.45 17.70 -8.03
N SER A 322 3.38 17.98 -7.12
CA SER A 322 3.18 17.95 -5.66
C SER A 322 3.33 19.33 -5.04
N THR A 323 2.70 19.55 -3.89
CA THR A 323 2.90 20.73 -3.04
C THR A 323 2.91 20.32 -1.57
N THR A 324 3.68 21.05 -0.75
CA THR A 324 3.76 20.85 0.70
C THR A 324 3.14 22.03 1.41
N LEU A 325 2.17 21.77 2.30
CA LEU A 325 1.49 22.76 3.10
C LEU A 325 2.00 22.70 4.53
N VAL A 326 2.38 23.86 5.07
CA VAL A 326 2.55 24.03 6.51
C VAL A 326 1.17 24.32 7.10
N LEU A 327 0.69 23.45 7.98
CA LEU A 327 -0.62 23.60 8.61
C LEU A 327 -0.54 24.57 9.79
N ASN A 328 -1.72 25.00 10.25
CA ASN A 328 -1.83 25.79 11.47
C ASN A 328 -1.31 25.01 12.69
N THR A 329 -0.83 25.74 13.68
CA THR A 329 -0.43 25.16 14.96
C THR A 329 -1.59 24.37 15.56
N THR A 330 -1.32 23.11 15.91
CA THR A 330 -2.29 22.16 16.44
C THR A 330 -1.83 21.70 17.81
N SER A 331 -2.75 21.51 18.75
CA SER A 331 -2.44 20.97 20.07
C SER A 331 -2.03 19.49 19.98
N THR A 332 -1.12 19.09 20.87
CA THR A 332 -0.74 17.71 21.09
C THR A 332 -0.72 17.37 22.59
N GLY A 333 -0.77 16.08 22.91
CA GLY A 333 -0.52 15.60 24.26
C GLY A 333 0.86 15.98 24.76
N THR A 334 1.01 16.08 26.09
CA THR A 334 2.29 16.37 26.74
C THR A 334 2.96 15.14 27.33
N THR A 335 2.34 13.97 27.16
CA THR A 335 2.89 12.67 27.55
C THR A 335 4.13 12.37 26.72
N SER A 336 5.19 11.90 27.36
CA SER A 336 6.42 11.55 26.65
C SER A 336 6.21 10.31 25.78
N GLY A 337 6.82 10.29 24.59
CA GLY A 337 6.82 9.13 23.70
C GLY A 337 6.14 9.38 22.36
N SER A 338 5.69 8.28 21.74
CA SER A 338 5.16 8.28 20.40
C SER A 338 3.72 8.80 20.36
N HIS A 339 3.49 9.83 19.57
CA HIS A 339 2.18 10.37 19.24
C HIS A 339 1.89 10.20 17.74
N THR A 340 0.62 10.21 17.36
CA THR A 340 0.21 10.08 15.95
C THR A 340 -0.37 11.40 15.44
N PHE A 341 0.13 11.85 14.30
CA PHE A 341 -0.52 12.88 13.50
C PHE A 341 -1.13 12.23 12.26
N SER A 342 -2.37 12.59 11.93
CA SER A 342 -3.01 12.18 10.68
C SER A 342 -3.79 13.33 10.07
N PHE A 343 -4.15 13.21 8.80
CA PHE A 343 -4.94 14.23 8.13
C PHE A 343 -5.85 13.63 7.06
N THR A 344 -6.92 14.36 6.74
CA THR A 344 -7.79 14.08 5.59
C THR A 344 -7.77 15.27 4.64
N VAL A 345 -7.74 15.00 3.35
CA VAL A 345 -7.84 16.01 2.29
C VAL A 345 -9.18 15.83 1.59
N LEU A 346 -9.96 16.91 1.56
CA LEU A 346 -11.23 17.00 0.89
C LEU A 346 -11.13 18.04 -0.24
N MET A 347 -11.33 17.64 -1.47
CA MET A 347 -11.46 18.59 -2.57
C MET A 347 -12.83 19.25 -2.56
N ASN A 348 -12.85 20.53 -2.93
CA ASN A 348 -14.07 21.27 -3.20
C ASN A 348 -14.52 21.02 -4.65
N SER A 349 -14.54 19.76 -5.08
CA SER A 349 -14.87 19.32 -6.44
C SER A 349 -16.00 18.29 -6.36
N PRO A 350 -17.02 18.35 -7.24
CA PRO A 350 -18.09 17.37 -7.26
C PRO A 350 -17.59 15.97 -7.68
N TYR A 351 -16.37 15.89 -8.22
CA TYR A 351 -15.67 14.66 -8.62
C TYR A 351 -14.81 14.05 -7.49
N ASN A 352 -14.92 14.56 -6.25
CA ASN A 352 -14.19 13.99 -5.12
C ASN A 352 -14.87 12.72 -4.59
N PHE A 353 -14.46 11.57 -5.12
CA PHE A 353 -15.02 10.28 -4.73
C PHE A 353 -14.44 9.71 -3.43
N PHE A 354 -13.30 10.23 -2.94
CA PHE A 354 -12.61 9.68 -1.77
C PHE A 354 -11.87 10.75 -0.98
N ASN A 355 -12.07 10.79 0.34
CA ASN A 355 -11.17 11.49 1.24
C ASN A 355 -9.81 10.79 1.19
N VAL A 356 -8.76 11.55 0.93
CA VAL A 356 -7.40 11.04 0.94
C VAL A 356 -6.84 11.26 2.34
N SER A 357 -6.23 10.25 2.94
CA SER A 357 -5.66 10.37 4.28
C SER A 357 -4.30 9.71 4.37
N ASN A 358 -3.46 10.24 5.24
CA ASN A 358 -2.19 9.63 5.63
C ASN A 358 -1.91 9.97 7.11
N LYS A 359 -0.93 9.28 7.71
CA LYS A 359 -0.54 9.45 9.11
C LYS A 359 0.98 9.28 9.26
N VAL A 360 1.51 9.92 10.28
CA VAL A 360 2.91 9.79 10.70
C VAL A 360 2.95 9.79 12.22
N ASN A 361 3.91 9.06 12.80
CA ASN A 361 4.20 9.19 14.22
C ASN A 361 5.25 10.27 14.44
N TYR A 362 5.26 10.88 15.62
CA TYR A 362 6.29 11.82 16.03
C TYR A 362 6.52 11.72 17.53
N LEU A 363 7.67 12.22 17.99
CA LEU A 363 8.05 12.18 19.40
C LEU A 363 7.60 13.47 20.10
N VAL A 364 6.83 13.29 21.17
CA VAL A 364 6.72 14.30 22.22
C VAL A 364 7.80 14.00 23.26
N ALA A 365 8.79 14.87 23.38
CA ALA A 365 9.90 14.72 24.32
C ALA A 365 9.61 15.48 25.62
N SER A 366 9.17 14.74 26.63
CA SER A 366 9.00 15.22 28.01
C SER A 366 9.49 14.16 28.99
N ASN A 367 9.46 14.44 30.30
CA ASN A 367 9.81 13.46 31.35
C ASN A 367 11.12 12.69 31.07
N TYR A 368 12.21 13.43 30.83
CA TYR A 368 13.53 12.87 30.54
C TYR A 368 13.93 11.90 31.66
N GLN A 369 14.08 10.62 31.33
CA GLN A 369 14.36 9.60 32.33
C GLN A 369 15.81 9.70 32.82
N THR A 370 16.07 9.32 34.07
CA THR A 370 17.43 9.34 34.64
C THR A 370 18.09 7.96 34.64
N THR A 371 17.34 6.91 34.29
CA THR A 371 17.85 5.54 34.21
C THR A 371 18.53 5.31 32.86
N PRO A 372 19.67 4.59 32.83
CA PRO A 372 20.27 4.13 31.59
C PRO A 372 19.26 3.42 30.69
N ILE A 373 19.37 3.66 29.39
CA ILE A 373 18.67 2.85 28.39
C ILE A 373 19.51 1.60 28.18
N ILE A 374 18.87 0.45 28.36
CA ILE A 374 19.41 -0.87 28.08
C ILE A 374 18.29 -1.59 27.34
N GLU A 375 18.46 -1.76 26.03
CA GLU A 375 17.45 -2.36 25.17
C GLU A 375 18.09 -3.51 24.37
N ASP A 376 17.65 -4.72 24.67
CA ASP A 376 18.07 -5.98 24.06
C ASP A 376 17.03 -6.54 23.06
N PHE A 377 15.92 -5.81 22.87
CA PHE A 377 14.81 -6.19 22.01
C PHE A 377 14.25 -7.60 22.27
N SER A 378 14.39 -8.13 23.49
CA SER A 378 13.86 -9.45 23.86
C SER A 378 12.32 -9.48 23.99
N LEU A 379 11.70 -8.33 24.24
CA LEU A 379 10.24 -8.19 24.38
C LEU A 379 9.54 -8.05 23.02
N SER A 380 8.34 -8.61 22.88
CA SER A 380 7.59 -8.62 21.62
C SER A 380 7.03 -7.26 21.16
N THR A 381 6.99 -6.26 22.03
CA THR A 381 6.42 -4.93 21.72
C THR A 381 7.40 -4.12 20.88
N PHE A 382 6.92 -3.55 19.77
CA PHE A 382 7.72 -2.68 18.91
C PHE A 382 6.91 -1.47 18.39
N PRO A 383 7.46 -0.23 18.42
CA PRO A 383 8.73 0.13 19.07
C PRO A 383 8.69 -0.16 20.58
N PRO A 384 9.84 -0.33 21.25
CA PRO A 384 9.84 -0.53 22.71
C PRO A 384 9.16 0.64 23.43
N THR A 385 8.74 0.42 24.67
CA THR A 385 8.05 1.46 25.46
C THR A 385 8.86 2.76 25.49
N ASN A 386 8.20 3.89 25.23
CA ASN A 386 8.79 5.24 25.12
C ASN A 386 9.72 5.50 23.91
N TRP A 387 9.98 4.50 23.06
CA TRP A 387 10.63 4.71 21.78
C TRP A 387 9.61 5.19 20.74
N THR A 388 10.07 5.90 19.73
CA THR A 388 9.20 6.40 18.66
C THR A 388 9.77 6.07 17.30
N ARG A 389 9.01 5.32 16.48
CA ARG A 389 9.33 5.09 15.08
C ARG A 389 8.60 6.11 14.22
N VAL A 390 9.35 6.94 13.50
CA VAL A 390 8.85 7.90 12.51
C VAL A 390 9.10 7.34 11.12
N ASN A 391 8.00 7.07 10.42
CA ASN A 391 7.97 6.64 9.02
C ASN A 391 6.85 7.42 8.36
N SER A 392 7.24 8.30 7.45
CA SER A 392 6.35 9.34 6.91
C SER A 392 5.64 8.86 5.64
N ASN A 393 6.27 7.95 4.88
CA ASN A 393 5.74 7.41 3.62
C ASN A 393 4.96 6.08 3.77
N ASN A 394 4.93 5.51 4.98
CA ASN A 394 4.30 4.24 5.33
C ASN A 394 4.83 3.03 4.54
N GLY A 395 6.06 3.10 4.03
CA GLY A 395 6.80 2.04 3.34
C GLY A 395 7.54 1.09 4.30
N PRO A 396 8.39 0.19 3.77
CA PRO A 396 9.22 -0.69 4.59
C PRO A 396 10.17 0.11 5.50
N SER A 397 10.29 -0.32 6.77
CA SER A 397 10.81 0.51 7.86
C SER A 397 11.52 -0.30 8.94
N TRP A 398 11.82 0.37 10.07
CA TRP A 398 12.24 -0.28 11.31
C TRP A 398 11.17 -1.26 11.82
N SER A 399 11.61 -2.47 12.12
CA SER A 399 10.79 -3.54 12.66
C SER A 399 11.58 -4.40 13.62
N ARG A 400 10.92 -5.03 14.58
CA ARG A 400 11.53 -6.07 15.41
C ARG A 400 11.53 -7.41 14.66
N VAL A 401 12.62 -8.14 14.75
CA VAL A 401 12.75 -9.52 14.29
C VAL A 401 12.89 -10.47 15.47
N VAL A 402 12.46 -11.72 15.31
CA VAL A 402 12.61 -12.81 16.30
C VAL A 402 13.71 -13.76 15.87
N ASN A 403 14.30 -14.49 16.83
CA ASN A 403 15.34 -15.51 16.59
C ASN A 403 16.59 -14.95 15.88
N VAL A 404 16.83 -13.65 16.02
CA VAL A 404 18.01 -12.95 15.58
C VAL A 404 18.47 -12.15 16.78
N GLY A 405 19.69 -12.39 17.23
CA GLY A 405 20.32 -11.70 18.33
C GLY A 405 21.82 -11.59 18.07
N SER A 406 22.43 -10.56 18.65
CA SER A 406 23.86 -10.31 18.51
C SER A 406 24.69 -11.51 18.99
N TYR A 407 25.83 -11.74 18.32
CA TYR A 407 26.76 -12.83 18.62
C TYR A 407 26.13 -14.25 18.68
N ALA A 408 25.01 -14.46 17.95
CA ALA A 408 24.23 -15.71 17.89
C ALA A 408 23.79 -16.24 19.26
N ASN A 409 23.54 -15.35 20.22
CA ASN A 409 22.99 -15.72 21.51
C ASN A 409 21.50 -16.07 21.36
N SER A 410 21.18 -17.37 21.31
CA SER A 410 19.81 -17.86 21.17
C SER A 410 18.91 -17.60 22.39
N ALA A 411 19.45 -17.02 23.46
CA ALA A 411 18.68 -16.52 24.60
C ALA A 411 18.08 -15.11 24.35
N ASP A 412 18.61 -14.37 23.37
CA ASP A 412 18.12 -13.05 23.00
C ASP A 412 16.96 -13.21 22.00
N TYR A 413 15.74 -12.96 22.47
CA TYR A 413 14.51 -13.24 21.72
C TYR A 413 14.25 -12.29 20.54
N GLY A 414 15.17 -11.38 20.19
CA GLY A 414 15.03 -10.51 19.01
C GLY A 414 16.11 -9.45 18.85
N ALA A 415 16.03 -8.75 17.73
CA ALA A 415 16.83 -7.59 17.34
C ALA A 415 15.92 -6.64 16.54
N ILE A 416 16.41 -5.46 16.15
CA ILE A 416 15.69 -4.59 15.22
C ILE A 416 16.33 -4.63 13.84
N LYS A 417 15.49 -4.50 12.81
CA LYS A 417 15.85 -4.52 11.41
C LYS A 417 15.33 -3.28 10.71
N PHE A 418 16.16 -2.61 9.91
CA PHE A 418 15.68 -1.73 8.85
C PHE A 418 15.62 -2.49 7.51
N ASP A 419 14.45 -2.48 6.87
CA ASP A 419 14.17 -3.26 5.66
C ASP A 419 14.56 -2.54 4.36
N PHE A 420 15.87 -2.39 4.13
CA PHE A 420 16.39 -1.85 2.87
C PHE A 420 16.05 -2.74 1.66
N TYR A 421 16.02 -4.06 1.84
CA TYR A 421 15.90 -5.02 0.73
C TYR A 421 14.57 -4.93 0.00
N THR A 422 13.48 -4.73 0.73
CA THR A 422 12.14 -4.62 0.13
C THR A 422 11.71 -3.17 -0.12
N ASN A 423 12.52 -2.17 0.25
CA ASN A 423 12.23 -0.76 0.03
C ASN A 423 12.71 -0.28 -1.36
N PRO A 424 11.81 -0.09 -2.34
CA PRO A 424 12.18 0.24 -3.71
C PRO A 424 12.46 1.72 -3.95
N VAL A 425 12.47 2.55 -2.90
CA VAL A 425 12.54 4.02 -3.01
C VAL A 425 13.90 4.51 -2.48
N PRO A 426 14.93 4.65 -3.35
CA PRO A 426 16.18 5.28 -2.96
C PRO A 426 15.95 6.70 -2.41
N GLY A 427 16.70 7.05 -1.36
CA GLY A 427 16.55 8.30 -0.63
C GLY A 427 15.42 8.31 0.40
N ASP A 428 14.70 7.21 0.59
CA ASP A 428 13.74 7.09 1.69
C ASP A 428 14.43 7.14 3.05
N VAL A 429 13.83 7.85 4.01
CA VAL A 429 14.42 8.16 5.32
C VAL A 429 13.44 7.89 6.44
N ASP A 430 13.88 7.04 7.37
CA ASP A 430 13.09 6.62 8.52
C ASP A 430 13.91 6.71 9.80
N GLU A 431 13.23 7.09 10.89
CA GLU A 431 13.89 7.40 12.15
C GLU A 431 13.33 6.55 13.30
N LEU A 432 14.23 6.16 14.20
CA LEU A 432 13.90 5.48 15.43
C LEU A 432 14.50 6.27 16.61
N TYR A 433 13.63 6.92 17.37
CA TYR A 433 14.00 7.71 18.54
C TYR A 433 14.07 6.82 19.79
N LEU A 434 15.14 7.00 20.56
CA LEU A 434 15.26 6.48 21.91
C LEU A 434 14.40 7.30 22.88
N PRO A 435 14.09 6.78 24.08
CA PRO A 435 13.42 7.55 25.12
C PRO A 435 14.24 8.82 25.46
N PRO A 436 13.58 9.98 25.62
CA PRO A 436 14.24 11.19 26.12
C PRO A 436 14.92 10.91 27.47
N ILE A 437 16.19 11.30 27.61
CA ILE A 437 17.03 10.94 28.76
C ILE A 437 17.79 12.15 29.32
N ASP A 438 17.93 12.17 30.64
CA ASP A 438 18.83 13.05 31.38
C ASP A 438 20.21 12.37 31.49
N LEU A 439 21.21 12.95 30.83
CA LEU A 439 22.60 12.50 30.85
C LEU A 439 23.50 13.49 31.61
N SER A 440 22.92 14.36 32.44
CA SER A 440 23.69 15.32 33.22
C SER A 440 24.70 14.61 34.14
N GLY A 441 25.89 15.19 34.26
CA GLY A 441 26.96 14.68 35.12
C GLY A 441 28.33 15.18 34.68
N SER A 442 29.38 14.71 35.36
CA SER A 442 30.75 15.20 35.17
C SER A 442 31.54 14.50 34.06
N SER A 443 31.01 13.42 33.50
CA SER A 443 31.69 12.61 32.49
C SER A 443 30.99 12.76 31.13
N THR A 444 31.68 12.36 30.07
CA THR A 444 31.09 12.25 28.72
C THR A 444 30.17 11.02 28.66
N PRO A 445 28.87 11.17 28.33
CA PRO A 445 27.96 10.04 28.17
C PRO A 445 28.39 9.13 27.01
N ASN A 446 27.94 7.88 27.04
CA ASN A 446 28.30 6.89 26.03
C ASN A 446 27.06 6.17 25.48
N LEU A 447 27.02 6.05 24.16
CA LEU A 447 26.09 5.19 23.41
C LEU A 447 26.86 3.98 22.86
N SER A 448 26.34 2.78 23.03
CA SER A 448 26.82 1.60 22.31
C SER A 448 25.67 0.79 21.75
N PHE A 449 25.91 0.09 20.65
CA PHE A 449 24.96 -0.83 20.03
C PHE A 449 25.73 -1.82 19.16
N ASP A 450 25.15 -2.99 18.95
CA ASP A 450 25.65 -3.98 18.01
C ASP A 450 25.01 -3.76 16.64
N ILE A 451 25.79 -3.95 15.58
CA ILE A 451 25.37 -3.76 14.19
C ILE A 451 25.77 -4.96 13.33
N ALA A 452 24.87 -5.39 12.45
CA ALA A 452 25.16 -6.32 11.37
C ALA A 452 24.56 -5.85 10.04
N LYS A 453 25.38 -5.80 8.99
CA LYS A 453 25.00 -5.36 7.65
C LYS A 453 25.81 -6.10 6.58
N ALA A 454 25.12 -6.59 5.55
CA ALA A 454 25.72 -6.98 4.28
C ALA A 454 25.32 -5.95 3.20
N GLN A 455 26.21 -5.67 2.26
CA GLN A 455 25.78 -5.00 1.02
C GLN A 455 25.06 -5.99 0.11
N ARG A 456 24.14 -5.52 -0.73
CA ARG A 456 23.49 -6.33 -1.76
C ARG A 456 24.30 -6.34 -3.05
N ILE A 457 24.72 -5.16 -3.45
CA ILE A 457 25.52 -4.79 -4.62
C ILE A 457 26.46 -3.64 -4.19
N SER A 458 26.78 -2.71 -5.09
CA SER A 458 27.49 -1.46 -4.73
C SER A 458 26.50 -0.33 -4.41
N GLU A 459 25.59 -0.55 -3.46
CA GLU A 459 24.69 0.49 -2.95
C GLU A 459 25.29 1.31 -1.81
N ASN A 460 24.63 2.42 -1.47
CA ASN A 460 25.00 3.33 -0.37
C ASN A 460 23.90 3.45 0.71
N ASP A 461 23.30 2.33 1.14
CA ASP A 461 22.47 2.34 2.36
C ASP A 461 23.27 2.97 3.52
N GLN A 462 22.63 3.85 4.28
CA GLN A 462 23.31 4.63 5.32
C GLN A 462 22.60 4.52 6.67
N LEU A 463 23.40 4.43 7.73
CA LEU A 463 22.97 4.59 9.11
C LEU A 463 23.65 5.81 9.71
N ASP A 464 22.84 6.71 10.25
CA ASP A 464 23.28 7.83 11.06
C ASP A 464 22.76 7.72 12.50
N VAL A 465 23.53 8.27 13.46
CA VAL A 465 23.07 8.55 14.82
C VAL A 465 23.09 10.06 15.04
N PHE A 466 21.93 10.62 15.38
CA PHE A 466 21.80 12.03 15.69
C PHE A 466 21.47 12.25 17.16
N VAL A 467 22.07 13.30 17.74
CA VAL A 467 21.84 13.72 19.13
C VAL A 467 21.41 15.19 19.16
N SER A 468 20.44 15.50 20.01
CA SER A 468 19.97 16.85 20.29
C SER A 468 19.86 17.09 21.79
N ASN A 469 20.22 18.29 22.24
CA ASN A 469 19.99 18.80 23.59
C ASN A 469 19.12 20.08 23.58
N ASN A 470 18.38 20.31 22.49
CA ASN A 470 17.52 21.49 22.33
C ASN A 470 16.19 21.11 21.67
N CYS A 471 15.60 20.01 22.11
CA CYS A 471 14.29 19.56 21.65
C CYS A 471 14.21 19.25 20.14
N GLY A 472 15.32 18.83 19.53
CA GLY A 472 15.36 18.54 18.10
C GLY A 472 15.37 19.77 17.18
N ALA A 473 15.53 20.99 17.73
CA ALA A 473 15.71 22.20 16.93
C ALA A 473 17.02 22.14 16.12
N THR A 474 18.08 21.57 16.69
CA THR A 474 19.30 21.22 15.97
C THR A 474 19.75 19.80 16.32
N TRP A 475 20.41 19.14 15.37
CA TRP A 475 20.90 17.77 15.50
C TRP A 475 22.40 17.71 15.19
N THR A 476 23.16 17.03 16.04
CA THR A 476 24.57 16.69 15.77
C THR A 476 24.65 15.26 15.30
N ASN A 477 25.26 15.01 14.13
CA ASN A 477 25.54 13.67 13.66
C ASN A 477 26.80 13.14 14.37
N VAL A 478 26.65 12.14 15.23
CA VAL A 478 27.75 11.55 16.03
C VAL A 478 28.25 10.22 15.46
N TYR A 479 27.57 9.67 14.45
CA TYR A 479 27.94 8.45 13.76
C TYR A 479 27.33 8.46 12.37
N SER A 480 28.13 8.28 11.32
CA SER A 480 27.67 8.24 9.94
C SER A 480 28.49 7.23 9.15
N LYS A 481 27.85 6.12 8.74
CA LYS A 481 28.47 5.11 7.88
C LYS A 481 27.50 4.72 6.77
N ALA A 482 28.01 4.58 5.55
CA ALA A 482 27.23 4.21 4.37
C ALA A 482 27.96 3.16 3.52
N GLY A 483 27.19 2.38 2.76
CA GLY A 483 27.69 1.42 1.78
C GLY A 483 28.72 0.46 2.37
N GLN A 484 29.89 0.35 1.74
CA GLN A 484 30.97 -0.56 2.14
C GLN A 484 31.50 -0.29 3.55
N VAL A 485 31.46 0.98 4.01
CA VAL A 485 31.94 1.37 5.35
C VAL A 485 30.95 0.96 6.44
N LEU A 486 29.66 0.84 6.09
CA LEU A 486 28.62 0.33 6.99
C LEU A 486 28.61 -1.21 7.05
N ALA A 487 29.08 -1.88 6.00
CA ALA A 487 29.04 -3.33 5.90
C ALA A 487 29.96 -4.01 6.93
N THR A 488 29.42 -5.01 7.62
CA THR A 488 30.11 -5.85 8.60
C THR A 488 30.31 -7.28 8.10
N SER A 489 29.64 -7.66 7.01
CA SER A 489 29.77 -8.95 6.33
C SER A 489 30.04 -8.76 4.83
N ALA A 490 30.38 -9.85 4.15
CA ALA A 490 30.55 -9.86 2.70
C ALA A 490 29.22 -9.52 1.98
N ALA A 491 29.30 -9.06 0.73
CA ALA A 491 28.11 -8.75 -0.05
C ALA A 491 27.26 -10.01 -0.34
N ILE A 492 25.94 -9.89 -0.19
CA ILE A 492 24.96 -10.96 -0.39
C ILE A 492 23.82 -10.43 -1.25
N THR A 493 23.59 -11.00 -2.43
CA THR A 493 22.54 -10.53 -3.36
C THR A 493 21.12 -10.93 -2.94
N ALA A 494 21.00 -12.05 -2.21
CA ALA A 494 19.78 -12.51 -1.55
C ALA A 494 19.49 -11.69 -0.27
N PRO A 495 18.26 -11.71 0.28
CA PRO A 495 17.98 -10.95 1.50
C PRO A 495 18.82 -11.47 2.67
N PHE A 496 19.52 -10.56 3.34
CA PHE A 496 20.27 -10.79 4.57
C PHE A 496 19.25 -10.90 5.71
N ILE A 497 19.00 -12.13 6.19
CA ILE A 497 17.89 -12.42 7.12
C ILE A 497 18.32 -13.00 8.47
N ALA A 498 19.52 -13.55 8.58
CA ALA A 498 20.02 -14.23 9.78
C ALA A 498 21.53 -13.97 9.94
N PRO A 499 21.92 -12.79 10.46
CA PRO A 499 23.31 -12.49 10.74
C PRO A 499 23.93 -13.56 11.66
N LEU A 500 25.10 -14.07 11.28
CA LEU A 500 25.89 -14.99 12.11
C LEU A 500 26.63 -14.20 13.20
N ALA A 501 27.12 -14.89 14.23
CA ALA A 501 27.86 -14.24 15.31
C ALA A 501 29.03 -13.36 14.85
N GLN A 502 29.71 -13.76 13.78
CA GLN A 502 30.85 -13.04 13.19
C GLN A 502 30.43 -11.80 12.39
N ASP A 503 29.17 -11.69 11.99
CA ASP A 503 28.66 -10.55 11.22
C ASP A 503 28.36 -9.35 12.13
N TRP A 504 28.34 -9.53 13.46
CA TRP A 504 28.04 -8.49 14.43
C TRP A 504 29.30 -7.76 14.91
N LEU A 505 29.23 -6.44 14.90
CA LEU A 505 30.23 -5.55 15.48
C LEU A 505 29.59 -4.62 16.52
N THR A 506 30.28 -4.36 17.63
CA THR A 506 29.85 -3.35 18.60
C THR A 506 30.41 -1.98 18.22
N GLU A 507 29.52 -1.01 18.05
CA GLU A 507 29.87 0.41 17.94
C GLU A 507 29.81 1.06 19.33
N THR A 508 30.73 1.99 19.59
CA THR A 508 30.78 2.75 20.84
C THR A 508 31.10 4.20 20.54
N ILE A 509 30.22 5.10 20.97
CA ILE A 509 30.23 6.52 20.61
C ILE A 509 30.17 7.36 21.88
N ALA A 510 31.21 8.16 22.10
CA ALA A 510 31.24 9.16 23.16
C ALA A 510 30.42 10.40 22.75
N LEU A 511 29.39 10.73 23.52
CA LEU A 511 28.50 11.86 23.25
C LEU A 511 29.08 13.16 23.84
N THR A 512 30.22 13.60 23.32
CA THR A 512 30.93 14.79 23.80
C THR A 512 30.05 16.03 23.72
N GLY A 513 29.88 16.75 24.83
CA GLY A 513 29.04 17.94 24.93
C GLY A 513 27.56 17.67 25.26
N PHE A 514 27.16 16.41 25.43
CA PHE A 514 25.78 16.02 25.74
C PHE A 514 25.58 15.54 27.19
N ALA A 515 26.47 15.93 28.11
CA ALA A 515 26.25 15.75 29.55
C ALA A 515 25.20 16.74 30.09
N THR A 516 23.98 16.69 29.57
CA THR A 516 22.87 17.62 29.87
C THR A 516 21.59 16.87 30.22
N SER A 517 20.60 17.56 30.79
CA SER A 517 19.38 16.94 31.32
C SER A 517 18.27 16.70 30.29
N ASN A 518 18.51 17.03 29.02
CA ASN A 518 17.48 17.14 28.00
C ASN A 518 17.93 16.54 26.66
N VAL A 519 18.45 15.31 26.69
CA VAL A 519 19.05 14.65 25.53
C VAL A 519 18.02 13.79 24.79
N ILE A 520 18.03 13.89 23.47
CA ILE A 520 17.26 13.05 22.55
C ILE A 520 18.24 12.45 21.56
N VAL A 521 18.15 11.13 21.35
CA VAL A 521 18.98 10.38 20.41
C VAL A 521 18.08 9.66 19.42
N LYS A 522 18.49 9.59 18.15
CA LYS A 522 17.80 8.80 17.13
C LYS A 522 18.78 8.08 16.21
N PHE A 523 18.37 6.90 15.77
CA PHE A 523 18.90 6.25 14.59
C PHE A 523 18.14 6.76 13.37
N ARG A 524 18.84 7.08 12.28
CA ARG A 524 18.26 7.41 10.98
C ARG A 524 18.82 6.44 9.93
N ALA A 525 17.94 5.74 9.24
CA ALA A 525 18.30 4.94 8.07
C ALA A 525 17.96 5.72 6.80
N THR A 526 18.86 5.71 5.82
CA THR A 526 18.62 6.25 4.46
C THR A 526 18.79 5.13 3.45
N ASN A 527 17.74 4.84 2.68
CA ASN A 527 17.66 3.70 1.77
C ASN A 527 18.34 3.96 0.44
N ASP A 528 19.05 2.95 -0.09
CA ASP A 528 19.53 2.90 -1.48
C ASP A 528 19.22 1.53 -2.12
N ASN A 529 18.13 0.88 -1.67
CA ASN A 529 17.68 -0.44 -2.12
C ASN A 529 18.70 -1.58 -1.92
N GLY A 530 19.53 -1.49 -0.89
CA GLY A 530 20.50 -2.54 -0.60
C GLY A 530 19.94 -3.71 0.18
N ASN A 531 20.71 -4.16 1.17
CA ASN A 531 20.34 -5.29 2.02
C ASN A 531 19.99 -4.86 3.45
N ASN A 532 19.28 -5.72 4.19
CA ASN A 532 18.81 -5.37 5.52
C ASN A 532 19.94 -5.00 6.49
N LEU A 533 19.65 -4.05 7.38
CA LEU A 533 20.50 -3.65 8.49
C LEU A 533 19.88 -4.16 9.79
N TYR A 534 20.70 -4.71 10.68
CA TYR A 534 20.29 -5.16 12.01
C TYR A 534 21.02 -4.36 13.09
N LEU A 535 20.28 -3.97 14.13
CA LEU A 535 20.82 -3.41 15.37
C LEU A 535 20.33 -4.19 16.57
N ASP A 536 21.16 -4.28 17.59
CA ASP A 536 20.85 -4.96 18.85
C ASP A 536 21.64 -4.34 20.03
N ASN A 537 21.33 -4.72 21.27
CA ASN A 537 22.05 -4.31 22.48
C ASN A 537 22.29 -2.79 22.58
N VAL A 538 21.24 -1.99 22.42
CA VAL A 538 21.35 -0.52 22.48
C VAL A 538 21.46 -0.08 23.93
N ASN A 539 22.59 0.53 24.28
CA ASN A 539 22.91 0.99 25.62
C ASN A 539 23.27 2.48 25.59
N LEU A 540 22.54 3.31 26.34
CA LEU A 540 22.83 4.73 26.51
C LEU A 540 22.84 5.08 27.99
N SER A 541 23.98 5.59 28.47
CA SER A 541 24.15 5.93 29.87
C SER A 541 25.08 7.12 30.05
N GLN A 542 24.91 7.82 31.17
CA GLN A 542 25.94 8.72 31.65
C GLN A 542 27.15 7.88 32.10
N ALA A 543 28.36 8.28 31.72
CA ALA A 543 29.55 7.56 32.13
C ALA A 543 29.80 7.78 33.63
N ASN A 544 29.83 6.69 34.41
CA ASN A 544 30.33 6.76 35.78
C ASN A 544 31.81 7.19 35.74
N PRO A 545 32.28 8.07 36.65
CA PRO A 545 33.70 8.41 36.72
C PRO A 545 34.49 7.11 36.83
N SER A 546 35.46 6.94 35.92
CA SER A 546 36.24 5.71 35.77
C SER A 546 37.12 5.45 36.99
N GLY A 547 36.52 4.92 38.05
CA GLY A 547 37.20 4.18 39.11
C GLY A 547 37.16 2.70 38.76
N ILE A 548 38.17 2.25 38.00
CA ILE A 548 38.41 0.86 37.56
C ILE A 548 37.54 0.42 36.35
N ALA A 549 38.19 0.30 35.19
CA ALA A 549 37.62 -0.34 34.02
C ALA A 549 37.28 -1.81 34.35
N LYS A 550 36.00 -2.17 34.34
CA LYS A 550 35.57 -3.57 34.24
C LYS A 550 35.85 -4.03 32.81
N ASN A 551 36.95 -4.75 32.61
CA ASN A 551 37.12 -5.53 31.40
C ASN A 551 36.09 -6.67 31.43
N ASN A 552 35.23 -6.77 30.42
CA ASN A 552 34.23 -7.84 30.22
C ASN A 552 34.84 -9.25 29.99
N ARG A 553 36.08 -9.51 30.43
CA ARG A 553 36.73 -10.83 30.38
C ARG A 553 36.35 -11.75 31.55
N ASP A 554 35.74 -11.23 32.61
CA ASP A 554 35.63 -11.97 33.88
C ASP A 554 34.43 -12.93 33.99
N ASP A 555 33.40 -12.79 33.15
CA ASP A 555 32.26 -13.72 33.18
C ASP A 555 32.56 -15.09 32.57
N ALA A 556 33.57 -15.19 31.68
CA ALA A 556 33.97 -16.42 31.00
C ALA A 556 34.92 -17.32 31.83
N ASN A 557 35.49 -16.81 32.92
CA ASN A 557 36.54 -17.51 33.68
C ASN A 557 36.03 -18.22 34.94
N ILE A 558 34.79 -17.97 35.38
CA ILE A 558 34.26 -18.53 36.62
C ILE A 558 32.83 -19.02 36.42
N SER A 559 32.56 -20.29 36.73
CA SER A 559 31.20 -20.84 36.80
C SER A 559 30.95 -21.64 38.07
N ILE A 560 29.70 -21.64 38.53
CA ILE A 560 29.27 -22.33 39.76
C ILE A 560 28.10 -23.23 39.40
N PHE A 561 28.23 -24.54 39.66
CA PHE A 561 27.18 -25.51 39.38
C PHE A 561 27.19 -26.69 40.38
N PRO A 562 26.02 -27.23 40.77
CA PRO A 562 24.69 -26.73 40.41
C PRO A 562 24.36 -25.41 41.13
N ASN A 563 23.58 -24.55 40.49
CA ASN A 563 23.06 -23.32 41.07
C ASN A 563 21.62 -23.13 40.56
N PRO A 564 20.57 -23.36 41.37
CA PRO A 564 20.58 -23.51 42.84
C PRO A 564 21.29 -24.76 43.38
N ALA A 565 21.84 -24.65 44.59
CA ALA A 565 22.62 -25.67 45.29
C ALA A 565 21.84 -26.30 46.46
N ASN A 566 22.04 -27.61 46.68
CA ASN A 566 21.44 -28.34 47.80
C ASN A 566 22.49 -28.67 48.90
N SER A 567 23.50 -29.48 48.61
CA SER A 567 24.54 -29.89 49.59
C SER A 567 25.92 -29.30 49.33
N ASP A 568 26.28 -29.11 48.06
CA ASP A 568 27.56 -28.60 47.61
C ASP A 568 27.46 -27.98 46.20
N VAL A 569 28.48 -27.22 45.84
CA VAL A 569 28.67 -26.70 44.47
C VAL A 569 30.10 -26.91 44.00
N THR A 570 30.26 -27.06 42.69
CA THR A 570 31.55 -26.99 42.03
C THR A 570 31.77 -25.58 41.50
N LEU A 571 32.85 -24.96 41.97
CA LEU A 571 33.38 -23.72 41.46
C LEU A 571 34.47 -24.03 40.42
N LYS A 572 34.18 -23.75 39.16
CA LYS A 572 35.13 -23.89 38.05
C LYS A 572 35.80 -22.54 37.82
N ILE A 573 37.12 -22.50 37.96
CA ILE A 573 37.95 -21.29 37.81
C ILE A 573 38.97 -21.54 36.72
N LYS A 574 38.96 -20.72 35.66
CA LYS A 574 40.01 -20.68 34.65
C LYS A 574 41.06 -19.65 35.07
N SER A 575 42.28 -20.09 35.30
CA SER A 575 43.41 -19.23 35.66
C SER A 575 44.46 -19.24 34.55
N ASP A 576 45.06 -18.09 34.24
CA ASP A 576 46.15 -18.01 33.26
C ASP A 576 47.51 -18.37 33.87
N ASN A 577 47.66 -18.26 35.19
CA ASN A 577 48.91 -18.49 35.92
C ASN A 577 48.70 -19.36 37.18
N ALA A 578 49.79 -19.96 37.67
CA ALA A 578 49.79 -20.61 38.98
C ALA A 578 49.78 -19.57 40.10
N GLY A 579 49.00 -19.77 41.16
CA GLY A 579 48.92 -18.82 42.27
C GLY A 579 48.00 -19.26 43.40
N THR A 580 47.69 -18.34 44.31
CA THR A 580 46.68 -18.54 45.36
C THR A 580 45.48 -17.63 45.15
N SER A 581 44.27 -18.13 45.42
CA SER A 581 43.03 -17.37 45.35
C SER A 581 42.22 -17.55 46.63
N ASN A 582 41.63 -16.47 47.15
CA ASN A 582 40.75 -16.49 48.30
C ASN A 582 39.30 -16.54 47.85
N ILE A 583 38.57 -17.58 48.24
CA ILE A 583 37.14 -17.72 48.02
C ILE A 583 36.43 -17.26 49.29
N LYS A 584 35.52 -16.29 49.16
CA LYS A 584 34.61 -15.85 50.22
C LYS A 584 33.17 -16.08 49.76
N VAL A 585 32.29 -16.49 50.66
CA VAL A 585 30.85 -16.48 50.43
C VAL A 585 30.23 -15.44 51.34
N THR A 586 29.43 -14.54 50.80
CA THR A 586 28.72 -13.51 51.57
C THR A 586 27.22 -13.64 51.40
N ASN A 587 26.45 -13.33 52.44
CA ASN A 587 24.99 -13.18 52.32
C ASN A 587 24.62 -11.83 51.67
N THR A 588 23.32 -11.55 51.52
CA THR A 588 22.80 -10.33 50.88
C THR A 588 23.10 -9.03 51.64
N ILE A 589 23.47 -9.11 52.92
CA ILE A 589 23.90 -7.96 53.73
C ILE A 589 25.43 -7.80 53.77
N GLY A 590 26.17 -8.60 52.99
CA GLY A 590 27.64 -8.52 52.88
C GLY A 590 28.41 -9.23 53.99
N GLN A 591 27.74 -9.93 54.91
CA GLN A 591 28.40 -10.71 55.94
C GLN A 591 29.07 -11.94 55.32
N VAL A 592 30.36 -12.15 55.59
CA VAL A 592 31.11 -13.33 55.16
C VAL A 592 30.66 -14.54 55.98
N VAL A 593 30.12 -15.55 55.31
CA VAL A 593 29.64 -16.81 55.89
C VAL A 593 30.57 -17.99 55.60
N TYR A 594 31.51 -17.83 54.68
CA TYR A 594 32.56 -18.81 54.37
C TYR A 594 33.80 -18.11 53.84
N THR A 595 35.00 -18.60 54.17
CA THR A 595 36.26 -18.14 53.56
C THR A 595 37.24 -19.30 53.45
N LYS A 596 37.94 -19.41 52.31
CA LYS A 596 39.02 -20.39 52.12
C LYS A 596 40.02 -19.94 51.06
N GLN A 597 41.30 -20.12 51.35
CA GLN A 597 42.36 -19.94 50.37
C GLN A 597 42.61 -21.25 49.62
N ILE A 598 42.75 -21.17 48.31
CA ILE A 598 43.03 -22.30 47.41
C ILE A 598 44.24 -22.00 46.53
N ALA A 599 44.98 -23.06 46.16
CA ALA A 599 45.96 -22.99 45.09
C ALA A 599 45.25 -23.16 43.74
N VAL A 600 45.62 -22.37 42.74
CA VAL A 600 45.15 -22.47 41.35
C VAL A 600 46.33 -22.73 40.43
N ASN A 601 46.16 -23.62 39.45
CA ASN A 601 47.14 -23.89 38.40
C ASN A 601 46.68 -23.23 37.08
N PRO A 602 47.58 -22.99 36.10
CA PRO A 602 47.19 -22.56 34.77
C PRO A 602 46.18 -23.53 34.15
N GLY A 603 45.14 -23.01 33.51
CA GLY A 603 44.03 -23.78 32.97
C GLY A 603 42.81 -23.84 33.90
N THR A 604 42.02 -24.91 33.78
CA THR A 604 40.76 -25.08 34.53
C THR A 604 41.02 -25.75 35.88
N ASN A 605 40.55 -25.12 36.95
CA ASN A 605 40.58 -25.63 38.32
C ASN A 605 39.15 -25.85 38.80
N ASN A 606 38.88 -27.01 39.37
CA ASN A 606 37.57 -27.31 39.97
C ASN A 606 37.72 -27.38 41.49
N PHE A 607 36.97 -26.55 42.19
CA PHE A 607 36.96 -26.51 43.64
C PHE A 607 35.56 -26.85 44.17
N LYS A 608 35.48 -27.80 45.10
CA LYS A 608 34.22 -28.19 45.74
C LYS A 608 33.98 -27.31 46.98
N LEU A 609 32.84 -26.62 46.99
CA LEU A 609 32.37 -25.79 48.09
C LEU A 609 31.16 -26.46 48.75
N GLU A 610 31.29 -26.85 50.02
CA GLU A 610 30.17 -27.40 50.80
C GLU A 610 29.21 -26.28 51.21
N THR A 611 27.92 -26.46 50.94
CA THR A 611 26.85 -25.49 51.23
C THR A 611 25.84 -26.04 52.25
N LYS A 612 26.08 -27.24 52.79
CA LYS A 612 25.19 -27.95 53.74
C LYS A 612 24.89 -27.17 55.02
N ASP A 613 25.79 -26.28 55.46
CA ASP A 613 25.65 -25.51 56.70
C ASP A 613 25.08 -24.09 56.46
N LEU A 614 24.85 -23.71 55.20
CA LEU A 614 24.27 -22.42 54.81
C LEU A 614 22.74 -22.51 54.68
N ALA A 615 22.00 -21.55 55.22
CA ALA A 615 20.53 -21.51 55.12
C ALA A 615 20.05 -21.23 53.68
N ASN A 616 18.80 -21.60 53.36
CA ASN A 616 18.18 -21.27 52.06
C ASN A 616 18.19 -19.76 51.83
N GLY A 617 18.62 -19.32 50.65
CA GLY A 617 18.76 -17.90 50.35
C GLY A 617 19.74 -17.59 49.22
N VAL A 618 19.95 -16.29 48.98
CA VAL A 618 20.89 -15.77 47.98
C VAL A 618 22.20 -15.39 48.66
N TYR A 619 23.29 -15.85 48.07
CA TYR A 619 24.66 -15.58 48.47
C TYR A 619 25.48 -15.10 47.27
N PHE A 620 26.64 -14.52 47.56
CA PHE A 620 27.62 -14.13 46.57
C PHE A 620 28.95 -14.81 46.87
N VAL A 621 29.49 -15.54 45.89
CA VAL A 621 30.83 -16.14 45.95
C VAL A 621 31.80 -15.15 45.34
N VAL A 622 32.65 -14.56 46.18
CA VAL A 622 33.70 -13.62 45.82
C VAL A 622 35.02 -14.38 45.73
N ILE A 623 35.72 -14.26 44.61
CA ILE A 623 37.03 -14.87 44.39
C ILE A 623 38.04 -13.76 44.19
N GLU A 624 39.02 -13.70 45.09
CA GLU A 624 40.09 -12.71 45.09
C GLU A 624 41.39 -13.39 44.71
N SER A 625 42.03 -12.95 43.62
CA SER A 625 43.33 -13.45 43.17
C SER A 625 44.27 -12.26 42.92
N GLY A 626 45.19 -12.02 43.85
CA GLY A 626 46.05 -10.84 43.83
C GLY A 626 45.26 -9.52 43.93
N LYS A 627 45.25 -8.73 42.85
CA LYS A 627 44.52 -7.45 42.75
C LYS A 627 43.13 -7.58 42.09
N ASN A 628 42.78 -8.77 41.59
CA ASN A 628 41.52 -9.01 40.89
C ASN A 628 40.48 -9.61 41.84
N SER A 629 39.24 -9.13 41.78
CA SER A 629 38.11 -9.66 42.54
C SER A 629 36.91 -9.85 41.61
N THR A 630 36.32 -11.03 41.63
CA THR A 630 35.13 -11.37 40.83
C THR A 630 34.07 -11.97 41.75
N SER A 631 32.80 -11.66 41.52
CA SER A 631 31.68 -12.15 42.32
C SER A 631 30.67 -12.90 41.45
N LYS A 632 30.15 -14.03 41.94
CA LYS A 632 29.09 -14.82 41.29
C LYS A 632 27.96 -15.11 42.29
N LYS A 633 26.72 -14.98 41.82
CA LYS A 633 25.53 -15.30 42.63
C LYS A 633 25.43 -16.82 42.86
N LEU A 634 25.17 -17.22 44.09
CA LEU A 634 24.89 -18.59 44.51
C LEU A 634 23.52 -18.62 45.21
N ILE A 635 22.62 -19.46 44.75
CA ILE A 635 21.29 -19.67 45.34
C ILE A 635 21.35 -21.01 46.08
N ILE A 636 20.97 -21.03 47.35
CA ILE A 636 20.83 -22.28 48.12
C ILE A 636 19.35 -22.56 48.31
N SER A 637 18.94 -23.76 47.91
CA SER A 637 17.56 -24.25 47.99
C SER A 637 17.59 -25.74 48.32
N LYS A 638 17.48 -26.05 49.62
CA LYS A 638 17.42 -27.41 50.17
C LYS A 638 16.00 -27.93 50.28
#